data_AF-A0A4Q3RU43-F1
#
_entry.id   AF-A0A4Q3RU43-F1
#
_cell.length_a   1.000
_cell.length_b   1.000
_cell.length_c   1.000
_cell.angle_alpha   90.00
_cell.angle_beta   90.00
_cell.angle_gamma   90.00
#
_symmetry.space_group_name_H-M   'P 1'
#
loop_
_entity.id
_entity.type
_entity.pdbx_description
1 polymer ?
#
loop_
_entity_poly.entity_id
_entity_poly.type
_entity_poly.pdbx_seq_one_letter_code
_entity_poly.pdbx_strand_id
1 'polypeptide(L)' 'MAKTKTPEIVEESSAQEFIEVFGAREHNLKNIDIRIPKNKLVVFTGVSGSGKSSLAFDTIYNEGQRRYMESFSAYAR' A
#
# COMPACT_ATOMS: atom_id res chain seq x y z
N MET A 1 29.58 -40.28 -4.87
CA MET A 1 29.68 -38.83 -5.09
C MET A 1 28.28 -38.26 -5.28
N ALA A 2 27.57 -37.94 -4.19
CA ALA A 2 26.30 -37.24 -4.24
C ALA A 2 26.54 -35.86 -3.66
N LYS A 3 26.63 -34.85 -4.53
CA LYS A 3 26.58 -33.44 -4.09
C LYS A 3 25.13 -33.15 -3.76
N THR A 4 24.74 -33.30 -2.50
CA THR A 4 23.48 -32.76 -1.99
C THR A 4 23.56 -31.23 -2.08
N LYS A 5 22.75 -30.66 -2.96
CA LYS A 5 22.54 -29.21 -3.07
C LYS A 5 21.80 -28.78 -1.80
N THR A 6 22.53 -28.21 -0.85
CA THR A 6 21.97 -27.55 0.33
C THR A 6 20.88 -26.57 -0.14
N PRO A 7 19.68 -26.56 0.47
CA PRO A 7 18.71 -25.52 0.16
C PRO A 7 19.32 -24.19 0.61
N GLU A 8 19.63 -23.34 -0.36
CA GLU A 8 19.98 -21.94 -0.13
C GLU A 8 18.81 -21.34 0.64
N ILE A 9 19.01 -21.08 1.93
CA ILE A 9 18.12 -20.26 2.72
C ILE A 9 18.25 -18.88 2.10
N VAL A 10 17.26 -18.49 1.30
CA VAL A 10 17.16 -17.15 0.76
C VAL A 10 16.90 -16.24 1.97
N GLU A 11 17.98 -15.66 2.53
CA GLU A 11 17.85 -14.51 3.41
C GLU A 11 17.29 -13.36 2.57
N GLU A 12 15.95 -13.27 2.53
CA GLU A 12 15.28 -12.02 2.20
C GLU A 12 15.67 -11.01 3.28
N SER A 13 16.76 -10.29 3.04
CA SER A 13 17.01 -8.97 3.65
C SER A 13 15.98 -7.98 3.11
N SER A 14 14.69 -8.27 3.28
CA SER A 14 13.63 -7.41 2.80
C SER A 14 13.45 -6.29 3.82
N ALA A 15 14.10 -5.15 3.56
CA ALA A 15 13.69 -3.90 4.16
C ALA A 15 12.18 -3.78 3.95
N GLN A 16 11.41 -3.85 5.04
CA GLN A 16 9.98 -3.96 4.95
C GLN A 16 9.42 -2.69 4.29
N GLU A 17 8.91 -2.81 3.07
CA GLU A 17 8.40 -1.67 2.33
C GLU A 17 6.99 -1.29 2.82
N PHE A 18 6.73 0.01 2.90
CA PHE A 18 5.43 0.55 3.31
C PHE A 18 4.84 1.48 2.23
N ILE A 19 3.51 1.51 2.16
CA ILE A 19 2.75 2.61 1.60
C ILE A 19 2.55 3.60 2.74
N GLU A 20 3.11 4.79 2.60
CA GLU A 20 3.04 5.83 3.62
C GLU A 20 2.09 6.93 3.14
N VAL A 21 1.11 7.26 3.96
CA VAL A 21 0.15 8.33 3.72
C VAL A 21 0.33 9.33 4.85
N PHE A 22 0.66 10.56 4.49
CA PHE A 22 0.86 11.65 5.44
C PHE A 22 -0.23 12.70 5.26
N GLY A 23 -0.77 13.18 6.37
CA GLY A 23 -1.74 14.26 6.43
C GLY A 23 -3.04 13.97 5.70
N ALA A 24 -3.55 12.74 5.76
CA ALA A 24 -4.83 12.41 5.12
C ALA A 24 -5.98 13.20 5.75
N ARG A 25 -6.70 13.97 4.93
CA ARG A 25 -7.76 14.90 5.34
C ARG A 25 -9.04 14.75 4.52
N GLU A 26 -9.14 13.71 3.71
CA GLU A 26 -10.33 13.49 2.87
C GLU A 26 -11.56 13.22 3.73
N HIS A 27 -12.66 13.91 3.44
CA HIS A 27 -13.91 13.87 4.21
C HIS A 27 -13.73 14.11 5.72
N ASN A 28 -13.86 13.05 6.52
CA ASN A 28 -13.86 13.09 7.98
C ASN A 28 -12.50 12.75 8.60
N LEU A 29 -11.47 12.53 7.77
CA LEU A 29 -10.12 12.23 8.24
C LEU A 29 -9.49 13.46 8.90
N LYS A 30 -8.94 13.26 10.10
CA LYS A 30 -8.44 14.35 10.95
C LYS A 30 -6.92 14.51 10.85
N ASN A 31 -6.40 14.72 9.64
CA ASN A 31 -4.97 14.84 9.37
C ASN A 31 -4.16 13.66 9.93
N ILE A 32 -4.48 12.46 9.45
CA ILE A 32 -3.86 11.23 9.96
C ILE A 32 -2.64 10.83 9.13
N ASP A 33 -1.64 10.27 9.81
CA ASP A 33 -0.47 9.66 9.21
C ASP A 33 -0.53 8.14 9.42
N ILE A 34 -0.36 7.36 8.36
CA ILE A 34 -0.42 5.89 8.43
C ILE A 34 0.62 5.24 7.51
N ARG A 35 1.16 4.11 7.97
CA ARG A 35 2.08 3.26 7.24
C ARG A 35 1.46 1.88 7.06
N ILE A 36 1.31 1.44 5.82
CA ILE A 36 0.65 0.19 5.44
C ILE A 36 1.70 -0.73 4.83
N PRO A 37 1.94 -1.94 5.36
CA PRO A 37 2.96 -2.82 4.81
C PRO A 37 2.58 -3.27 3.39
N LYS A 38 3.52 -3.15 2.45
CA LYS A 38 3.33 -3.66 1.09
C LYS A 38 3.30 -5.19 1.08
N ASN A 39 2.66 -5.76 0.07
CA ASN A 39 2.61 -7.21 -0.17
C ASN A 39 2.01 -8.02 1.00
N LYS A 40 1.13 -7.40 1.79
CA LYS A 40 0.40 -8.03 2.90
C LYS A 40 -1.10 -7.80 2.73
N LEU A 41 -1.89 -8.73 3.27
CA LEU A 41 -3.32 -8.52 3.44
C LEU A 41 -3.56 -7.60 4.64
N VAL A 42 -4.07 -6.40 4.39
CA VAL A 42 -4.36 -5.41 5.43
C VAL A 42 -5.86 -5.16 5.48
N VAL A 43 -6.43 -5.16 6.69
CA VAL A 43 -7.86 -4.96 6.93
C VAL A 43 -8.09 -3.64 7.64
N PHE A 44 -8.94 -2.78 7.07
CA PHE A 44 -9.41 -1.56 7.73
C PHE A 44 -10.73 -1.86 8.47
N THR A 45 -10.73 -1.68 9.79
CA THR A 45 -11.88 -1.95 10.66
C THR A 45 -12.23 -0.76 11.55
N GLY A 46 -13.43 -0.77 12.15
CA GLY A 46 -13.97 0.31 12.99
C GLY A 46 -15.43 0.63 12.72
N VAL A 47 -16.05 1.41 13.62
CA VAL A 47 -17.47 1.79 13.58
C VAL A 47 -17.86 2.53 12.29
N SER A 48 -19.14 2.48 11.89
CA SER A 48 -19.62 3.25 10.74
C SER A 48 -19.31 4.74 10.91
N GLY A 49 -18.90 5.42 9.83
CA GLY A 49 -18.51 6.83 9.89
C GLY A 49 -17.13 7.11 10.51
N SER A 50 -16.30 6.10 10.80
CA SER A 50 -14.94 6.31 11.35
C SER A 50 -13.89 6.77 10.33
N GLY A 51 -14.22 6.82 9.03
CA GLY A 51 -13.29 7.22 7.96
C GLY A 51 -12.54 6.09 7.25
N LYS A 52 -12.93 4.82 7.47
CA LYS A 52 -12.34 3.65 6.77
C LYS A 52 -12.43 3.81 5.24
N SER A 53 -13.63 4.05 4.73
CA SER A 53 -13.86 4.20 3.30
C SER A 53 -13.14 5.43 2.74
N SER A 54 -13.12 6.52 3.50
CA SER A 54 -12.39 7.74 3.13
C SER A 54 -10.89 7.53 3.01
N LEU A 55 -10.30 6.73 3.91
CA LEU A 55 -8.89 6.39 3.80
C LEU A 55 -8.62 5.36 2.69
N ALA A 56 -9.37 4.26 2.66
CA ALA A 56 -9.09 3.14 1.75
C ALA A 56 -9.46 3.44 0.29
N PHE A 57 -10.66 3.95 0.05
CA PHE A 57 -11.18 4.21 -1.29
C PHE A 57 -10.88 5.64 -1.73
N ASP A 58 -11.34 6.62 -0.97
CA ASP A 58 -11.33 8.01 -1.43
C ASP A 58 -9.90 8.59 -1.48
N THR A 59 -9.01 8.13 -0.59
CA THR A 59 -7.61 8.53 -0.54
C THR A 59 -6.69 7.54 -1.27
N ILE A 60 -6.49 6.33 -0.72
CA ILE A 60 -5.43 5.42 -1.18
C ILE A 60 -5.73 4.88 -2.58
N TYR A 61 -6.92 4.32 -2.80
CA TYR A 61 -7.27 3.72 -4.08
C TYR A 61 -7.32 4.78 -5.20
N ASN A 62 -8.01 5.90 -4.99
CA ASN A 62 -8.12 6.96 -5.98
C ASN A 62 -6.76 7.56 -6.36
N GLU A 63 -5.90 7.85 -5.38
CA GLU A 63 -4.57 8.39 -5.66
C GLU A 63 -3.68 7.36 -6.37
N GLY A 64 -3.78 6.08 -5.99
CA GLY A 64 -3.09 4.99 -6.67
C GLY A 64 -3.51 4.87 -8.14
N GLN A 65 -4.82 4.89 -8.40
CA GLN A 65 -5.37 4.87 -9.77
C GLN A 65 -4.93 6.10 -10.57
N ARG A 66 -5.01 7.30 -9.98
CA ARG A 66 -4.60 8.55 -10.61
C ARG A 66 -3.12 8.49 -11.05
N ARG A 67 -2.21 8.17 -10.14
CA ARG A 67 -0.76 8.08 -10.44
C ARG A 67 -0.45 7.00 -11.46
N TYR A 68 -1.16 5.87 -11.39
CA TYR A 68 -1.03 4.81 -12.38
C TYR A 68 -1.42 5.29 -13.78
N MET A 69 -2.55 5.98 -13.90
CA MET A 69 -3.00 6.58 -15.17
C MET A 69 -2.04 7.67 -15.67
N GLU A 70 -1.52 8.52 -14.78
CA GLU A 70 -0.55 9.56 -15.12
C GLU A 70 0.79 9.00 -15.62
N SER A 71 1.11 7.74 -15.28
CA SER A 71 2.36 7.07 -15.68
C SER A 71 2.34 6.56 -17.13
N PHE A 72 1.20 6.56 -17.83
CA PHE A 72 1.16 6.24 -19.25
C PHE A 72 1.58 7.43 -20.11
N SER A 73 2.48 7.20 -21.07
CA SER A 73 2.93 8.24 -22.00
C SER A 73 1.76 8.78 -22.82
N ALA A 74 1.89 10.01 -23.34
CA ALA A 74 0.82 10.74 -24.03
C ALA A 74 0.15 10.02 -25.22
N TYR A 75 0.70 8.87 -25.65
CA TYR A 75 0.17 8.03 -26.73
C TYR A 75 -0.86 6.97 -26.26
N ALA A 76 -0.96 6.72 -24.95
CA ALA A 76 -1.83 5.70 -24.36
C ALA A 76 -2.95 6.27 -23.46
N ARG A 77 -3.17 7.59 -23.49
CA ARG A 77 -4.40 8.24 -22.99
C ARG A 77 -5.47 8.21 -24.08
#